data_AF-A0A4U3ARX2-F1
#
_entry.id   AF-A0A4U3ARX2-F1
#
_cell.length_a   1.000
_cell.length_b   1.000
_cell.length_c   1.000
_cell.angle_alpha   90.00
_cell.angle_beta   90.00
_cell.angle_gamma   90.00
#
_symmetry.space_group_name_H-M   'P 1'
#
loop_
_entity.id
_entity.type
_entity.pdbx_description
1 polymer ?
#
loop_
_entity_poly.entity_id
_entity_poly.type
_entity_poly.pdbx_seq_one_letter_code
_entity_poly.pdbx_strand_id
1 'polypeptide(L)'
;QTMEQDFYKSRLANFNIETIIPNEEERNFIHHVILNELSKGIISETSKEKLLQITNSLIQNGAEGILLGCTEIPLLISQNDLTVP
;
A
#
# COMPACT_ATOMS: atom_id res chain seq x y z
N GLN A 1 -1.72 1.76 10.99
CA GLN A 1 -0.84 1.50 12.14
C GLN A 1 0.40 0.66 11.77
N THR A 2 0.30 -0.47 11.06
CA THR A 2 1.47 -1.30 10.68
C THR A 2 2.55 -0.56 9.88
N MET A 3 2.17 0.39 9.02
CA MET A 3 3.10 1.19 8.20
C MET A 3 3.99 2.14 9.02
N GLU A 4 3.61 2.43 10.27
CA GLU A 4 4.33 3.35 11.17
C GLU A 4 5.22 2.61 12.17
N GLN A 5 5.01 1.31 12.33
CA GLN A 5 5.79 0.51 13.26
C GLN A 5 7.15 0.18 12.65
N ASP A 6 8.20 0.32 13.46
CA ASP A 6 9.58 0.07 13.05
C ASP A 6 9.82 -1.39 12.64
N PHE A 7 8.96 -2.33 13.02
CA PHE A 7 9.13 -3.76 12.75
C PHE A 7 9.50 -4.09 11.29
N TYR A 8 8.75 -3.56 10.31
CA TYR A 8 9.07 -3.78 8.89
C TYR A 8 10.28 -2.98 8.44
N LYS A 9 10.39 -1.71 8.86
CA LYS A 9 11.48 -0.81 8.47
C LYS A 9 12.83 -1.33 8.94
N SER A 10 12.95 -1.66 10.22
CA SER A 10 14.18 -2.19 10.83
C SER A 10 14.58 -3.52 10.21
N ARG A 11 13.61 -4.40 9.95
CA ARG A 11 13.90 -5.73 9.39
C ARG A 11 14.34 -5.63 7.93
N LEU A 12 13.72 -4.78 7.13
CA LEU A 12 14.10 -4.53 5.74
C LEU A 12 15.45 -3.80 5.65
N ALA A 13 15.70 -2.84 6.54
CA ALA A 13 16.98 -2.16 6.63
C ALA A 13 18.16 -3.12 6.90
N ASN A 14 17.96 -4.20 7.68
CA ASN A 14 18.97 -5.24 7.88
C ASN A 14 19.35 -5.99 6.59
N PHE A 15 18.52 -5.92 5.55
CA PHE A 15 18.79 -6.46 4.22
C PHE A 15 19.17 -5.36 3.20
N ASN A 16 19.53 -4.16 3.69
CA ASN A 16 19.81 -2.98 2.85
C ASN A 16 18.64 -2.55 1.95
N ILE A 17 17.40 -2.86 2.36
CA ILE A 17 16.19 -2.42 1.65
C ILE A 17 15.69 -1.13 2.30
N GLU A 18 15.61 -0.06 1.52
CA GLU A 18 15.02 1.20 1.94
C GLU A 18 13.49 1.13 1.86
N THR A 19 12.81 1.70 2.85
CA THR A 19 11.35 1.68 2.94
C THR A 19 10.78 3.07 2.69
N ILE A 20 9.98 3.20 1.63
CA ILE A 20 9.19 4.40 1.37
C ILE A 20 7.77 4.15 1.91
N ILE A 21 7.24 5.11 2.67
CA ILE A 21 5.87 5.05 3.18
C ILE A 21 5.03 6.19 2.59
N PRO A 22 3.73 5.95 2.31
CA PRO A 22 2.81 7.02 1.93
C PRO A 22 2.73 8.11 3.00
N ASN A 23 2.29 9.30 2.61
CA ASN A 23 2.06 10.40 3.56
C ASN A 23 0.86 10.11 4.49
N GLU A 24 0.66 10.93 5.51
CA GLU A 24 -0.38 10.68 6.52
C GLU A 24 -1.81 10.64 5.95
N GLU A 25 -2.15 11.55 5.03
CA GLU A 25 -3.47 11.57 4.39
C GLU A 25 -3.72 10.30 3.56
N GLU A 26 -2.72 9.86 2.81
CA GLU A 26 -2.76 8.62 2.02
C GLU A 26 -2.91 7.40 2.93
N ARG A 27 -2.16 7.34 4.03
CA ARG A 27 -2.28 6.25 5.02
C ARG A 27 -3.67 6.21 5.65
N ASN A 28 -4.24 7.38 5.99
CA ASN A 28 -5.60 7.48 6.52
C ASN A 28 -6.65 7.01 5.52
N PHE A 29 -6.48 7.38 4.24
CA PHE A 29 -7.33 6.90 3.16
C PHE A 29 -7.25 5.38 3.00
N ILE A 30 -6.04 4.82 2.92
CA ILE A 30 -5.83 3.36 2.82
C ILE A 30 -6.50 2.63 4.00
N HIS A 31 -6.32 3.16 5.21
CA HIS A 31 -6.95 2.58 6.41
C HIS A 31 -8.47 2.64 6.35
N HIS A 32 -9.04 3.75 5.86
CA HIS A 32 -10.47 3.90 5.65
C HIS A 32 -11.01 2.87 4.67
N VAL A 33 -10.36 2.69 3.51
CA VAL A 33 -10.75 1.70 2.49
C VAL A 33 -10.70 0.29 3.05
N ILE A 34 -9.64 -0.08 3.77
CA ILE A 34 -9.52 -1.41 4.38
C ILE A 34 -10.68 -1.68 5.34
N LEU A 35 -10.92 -0.80 6.32
CA LEU A 35 -11.91 -1.05 7.37
C LEU A 35 -13.37 -0.88 6.92
N ASN A 36 -13.63 0.12 6.09
CA ASN A 36 -15.01 0.49 5.74
C ASN A 36 -15.50 -0.19 4.47
N GLU A 37 -14.59 -0.60 3.58
CA GLU A 37 -14.94 -1.24 2.32
C GLU A 37 -14.51 -2.70 2.31
N LEU A 38 -13.20 -2.97 2.31
CA LEU A 38 -12.66 -4.31 2.05
C LEU A 38 -13.04 -5.32 3.15
N SER A 39 -12.96 -4.94 4.43
CA SER A 39 -13.39 -5.80 5.55
C SER A 39 -14.90 -6.10 5.53
N LYS A 40 -15.70 -5.37 4.74
CA LYS A 40 -17.13 -5.61 4.54
C LYS A 40 -17.45 -6.24 3.17
N GLY A 41 -16.42 -6.57 2.39
CA GLY A 41 -16.55 -7.12 1.04
C GLY A 41 -17.00 -6.10 -0.02
N ILE A 42 -16.90 -4.80 0.26
CA ILE A 42 -17.23 -3.75 -0.70
C ILE A 42 -15.99 -3.46 -1.54
N ILE A 43 -16.15 -3.51 -2.86
CA ILE A 43 -15.11 -3.21 -3.84
C ILE A 43 -15.52 -1.95 -4.59
N SER A 44 -14.77 -0.86 -4.39
CA SER A 44 -15.03 0.43 -5.02
C SER A 44 -13.98 0.72 -6.10
N GLU A 45 -14.42 1.02 -7.32
CA GLU A 45 -13.54 1.43 -8.41
C GLU A 45 -12.82 2.74 -8.09
N THR A 46 -13.50 3.71 -7.47
CA THR A 46 -12.88 4.99 -7.09
C THR A 46 -11.81 4.79 -6.01
N SER A 47 -12.02 3.84 -5.10
CA SER A 47 -11.03 3.49 -4.09
C SER A 47 -9.84 2.78 -4.70
N LYS A 48 -10.08 1.90 -5.69
CA LYS A 48 -9.03 1.26 -6.49
C LYS A 48 -8.18 2.30 -7.21
N GLU A 49 -8.79 3.22 -7.94
CA GLU A 49 -8.09 4.27 -8.68
C GLU A 49 -7.19 5.11 -7.77
N LYS A 50 -7.71 5.51 -6.60
CA LYS A 50 -6.93 6.32 -5.66
C LYS A 50 -5.78 5.54 -5.02
N LEU A 51 -5.99 4.26 -4.72
CA LEU A 51 -4.90 3.37 -4.28
C LEU A 51 -3.82 3.18 -5.36
N LEU A 52 -4.21 3.05 -6.62
CA LEU A 52 -3.26 2.99 -7.75
C LEU A 52 -2.49 4.30 -7.91
N GLN A 53 -3.14 5.45 -7.73
CA GLN A 53 -2.46 6.75 -7.74
C GLN A 53 -1.40 6.85 -6.63
N ILE A 54 -1.74 6.43 -5.41
CA ILE A 54 -0.78 6.38 -4.30
C ILE A 54 0.39 5.45 -4.65
N THR A 55 0.10 4.26 -5.18
CA THR A 55 1.13 3.30 -5.54
C THR A 55 2.06 3.83 -6.63
N ASN A 56 1.50 4.47 -7.67
CA ASN A 56 2.29 5.12 -8.72
C ASN A 56 3.14 6.27 -8.18
N SER A 57 2.64 7.05 -7.23
CA SER A 57 3.41 8.10 -6.55
C SER A 57 4.62 7.50 -5.81
N LEU A 58 4.44 6.38 -5.10
CA LEU A 58 5.55 5.69 -4.45
C LEU A 58 6.60 5.18 -5.45
N ILE A 59 6.16 4.61 -6.59
CA ILE A 59 7.05 4.15 -7.66
C ILE A 59 7.85 5.33 -8.25
N GLN A 60 7.18 6.46 -8.50
CA GLN A 60 7.85 7.68 -8.98
C GLN A 60 8.87 8.23 -7.97
N ASN A 61 8.65 8.01 -6.67
CA ASN A 61 9.60 8.35 -5.61
C ASN A 61 10.74 7.33 -5.45
N GLY A 62 10.83 6.32 -6.32
CA GLY A 62 11.92 5.35 -6.33
C GLY A 62 11.58 3.98 -5.75
N ALA A 63 10.31 3.68 -5.45
CA ALA A 63 9.93 2.34 -5.02
C ALA A 63 10.10 1.33 -6.17
N GLU A 64 10.98 0.35 -5.96
CA GLU A 64 11.23 -0.75 -6.90
C GLU A 64 10.35 -1.99 -6.66
N GLY A 65 9.53 -1.96 -5.60
CA GLY A 65 8.55 -3.00 -5.29
C GLY A 65 7.54 -2.52 -4.25
N ILE A 66 6.36 -3.14 -4.22
CA ILE A 66 5.23 -2.74 -3.37
C ILE A 66 4.82 -3.88 -2.45
N LEU A 67 4.99 -3.66 -1.13
CA LEU A 67 4.60 -4.64 -0.13
C LEU A 67 3.10 -4.52 0.22
N LEU A 68 2.30 -5.48 -0.24
CA LEU A 68 0.89 -5.62 0.15
C LEU A 68 0.77 -6.31 1.51
N GLY A 69 0.89 -5.53 2.59
CA GLY A 69 0.96 -6.06 3.97
C GLY A 69 -0.36 -6.52 4.60
N CYS A 70 -1.49 -6.51 3.88
CA CYS A 70 -2.81 -6.87 4.38
C CYS A 70 -3.46 -7.85 3.41
N THR A 71 -4.14 -8.89 3.89
CA THR A 71 -4.78 -9.91 3.04
C THR A 71 -5.91 -9.37 2.16
N GLU A 72 -6.46 -8.23 2.53
CA GLU A 72 -7.60 -7.58 1.90
C GLU A 72 -7.21 -6.74 0.68
N ILE A 73 -6.02 -6.13 0.68
CA ILE A 73 -5.58 -5.25 -0.43
C ILE A 73 -5.42 -6.01 -1.75
N PRO A 74 -4.88 -7.25 -1.76
CA PRO A 74 -4.84 -8.09 -2.97
C PRO A 74 -6.21 -8.40 -3.60
N LEU A 75 -7.32 -8.16 -2.89
CA LEU A 75 -8.67 -8.31 -3.46
C LEU A 75 -9.05 -7.15 -4.39
N LEU A 76 -8.38 -5.99 -4.24
CA LEU A 76 -8.65 -4.76 -4.98
C LEU A 76 -7.58 -4.45 -6.03
N ILE A 77 -6.31 -4.77 -5.73
CA ILE A 77 -5.16 -4.51 -6.59
C ILE A 77 -4.47 -5.83 -6.89
N SER A 78 -4.16 -6.05 -8.16
CA SER A 78 -3.44 -7.21 -8.64
C SER A 78 -2.08 -6.81 -9.23
N GLN A 79 -1.19 -7.79 -9.39
CA GLN A 79 0.11 -7.58 -10.05
C GLN A 79 -0.03 -6.95 -11.44
N ASN A 80 -1.11 -7.25 -12.16
CA ASN A 80 -1.35 -6.69 -13.50
C ASN A 80 -1.66 -5.20 -13.49
N ASP A 81 -2.02 -4.64 -12.33
CA ASP A 81 -2.27 -3.20 -12.17
C ASP A 81 -0.98 -2.42 -11.87
N LEU A 82 0.14 -3.10 -11.60
CA LEU A 82 1.41 -2.51 -11.16
C LEU A 82 2.55 -2.80 -12.16
N THR A 83 3.44 -1.83 -12.30
CA THR A 83 4.64 -1.94 -13.16
C THR A 83 5.84 -2.54 -12.43
N VAL A 84 5.77 -2.63 -11.11
CA VAL A 84 6.82 -3.15 -10.22
C VAL A 84 6.32 -4.40 -9.48
N PRO A 85 7.23 -5.28 -9.00
CA PRO A 85 6.89 -6.44 -8.19
C PRO A 85 6.14 -6.13 -6.88
#